data_AF-A0A959T0P0-F1
#
_entry.id   AF-A0A959T0P0-F1
#
_cell.length_a   1.000
_cell.length_b   1.000
_cell.length_c   1.000
_cell.angle_alpha   90.00
_cell.angle_beta   90.00
_cell.angle_gamma   90.00
#
_symmetry.space_group_name_H-M   'P 1'
#
loop_
_entity.id
_entity.type
_entity.pdbx_description
1 polymer ?
#
loop_
_entity_poly.entity_id
_entity_poly.type
_entity_poly.pdbx_seq_one_letter_code
_entity_poly.pdbx_strand_id
1 'polypeptide(L)'
;MRHQTIGPRKALNKAFLKQKPERKAIEGFKAALIGMLDHAKAGESEEYHKNLVSQFLKESGFAPAHYINTKGRNDLVIHTGKDAESPVGVIIEAKRPGNAAEMPKADDLRCKALNELLLYYLRERIGAQNIALKHLVITDLHQWYLFDAATWEKPVAQNKALVKRFQDFETGRLAGRQTDFFYKEVAAPFFDALDDELPVVYFNLDNYSKILRNADRKDDAPLIALHKLLSPQHLLKLPFANDSNSLDRVFYAELLHLIGLEEVKKKGKWLIGRKPPERRDRASLLEAAITQLDSLDKLERVERLHTYGDTRDEQFFHVALELCITWVNRVLFLKLLEAQVVTYHGGSKAHTFLHSGRVRNYDDLNSLFFQVLARKPQERSTGMAERFGNVPYLNSSLFEPTELEHRTLFISNLADEQPLPLHKATVLKDDRLKRLSGTLPALDYLFRFLDAYDFTSEGGEEVQEENKRLINASVLGLIFEKINGYKDGSFFTPGFITMYMCREALRPAVLRRFNAA
;
A
#
# COMPACT_ATOMS: atom_id res chain seq x y z
N MET A 1 -30.54 -13.64 -20.24
CA MET A 1 -29.35 -13.10 -19.54
C MET A 1 -28.20 -14.09 -19.50
N ARG A 2 -26.98 -13.65 -19.83
CA ARG A 2 -25.73 -14.39 -19.57
C ARG A 2 -25.00 -13.77 -18.37
N HIS A 3 -24.22 -14.55 -17.63
CA HIS A 3 -23.39 -14.02 -16.54
C HIS A 3 -22.02 -14.68 -16.47
N GLN A 4 -21.04 -13.90 -16.01
CA GLN A 4 -19.72 -14.40 -15.66
C GLN A 4 -19.52 -14.32 -14.16
N THR A 5 -19.35 -15.48 -13.52
CA THR A 5 -19.01 -15.54 -12.10
C THR A 5 -17.49 -15.46 -11.92
N ILE A 6 -17.03 -14.52 -11.10
CA ILE A 6 -15.63 -14.40 -10.69
C ILE A 6 -15.48 -14.48 -9.17
N GLY A 7 -14.36 -15.03 -8.69
CA GLY A 7 -14.06 -15.08 -7.26
C GLY A 7 -13.45 -13.78 -6.72
N PRO A 8 -13.37 -13.62 -5.38
CA PRO A 8 -12.90 -12.40 -4.71
C PRO A 8 -11.55 -11.88 -5.22
N ARG A 9 -10.57 -12.77 -5.40
CA ARG A 9 -9.21 -12.40 -5.80
C ARG A 9 -9.15 -11.79 -7.22
N LYS A 10 -9.99 -12.27 -8.14
CA LYS A 10 -10.05 -11.79 -9.53
C LYS A 10 -10.76 -10.43 -9.65
N ALA A 11 -11.67 -10.13 -8.72
CA ALA A 11 -12.42 -8.87 -8.68
C ALA A 11 -11.60 -7.67 -8.18
N LEU A 12 -10.53 -7.92 -7.42
CA LEU A 12 -9.72 -6.87 -6.83
C LEU A 12 -8.74 -6.24 -7.83
N ASN A 13 -8.52 -4.93 -7.67
CA ASN A 13 -7.40 -4.26 -8.33
C ASN A 13 -6.08 -4.94 -7.93
N LYS A 14 -5.21 -5.26 -8.89
CA LYS A 14 -3.96 -5.99 -8.64
C LYS A 14 -3.01 -5.28 -7.68
N ALA A 15 -2.91 -3.95 -7.74
CA ALA A 15 -2.09 -3.18 -6.82
C ALA A 15 -2.68 -3.23 -5.40
N PHE A 16 -4.00 -3.09 -5.27
CA PHE A 16 -4.66 -3.19 -3.97
C PHE A 16 -4.52 -4.59 -3.37
N LEU A 17 -4.64 -5.64 -4.19
CA LEU A 17 -4.48 -7.03 -3.77
C LEU A 17 -3.09 -7.32 -3.20
N LYS A 18 -2.03 -6.67 -3.71
CA LYS A 18 -0.64 -6.81 -3.22
C LYS A 18 -0.32 -6.03 -1.94
N GLN A 19 -1.13 -5.02 -1.59
CA GLN A 19 -0.89 -4.24 -0.38
C GLN A 19 -1.13 -5.10 0.87
N LYS A 20 -0.10 -5.39 1.67
CA LYS A 20 -0.28 -6.24 2.87
C LYS A 20 -1.22 -5.56 3.88
N PRO A 21 -2.32 -6.19 4.31
CA PRO A 21 -3.13 -5.66 5.39
C PRO A 21 -2.41 -5.86 6.73
N GLU A 22 -2.58 -4.94 7.66
CA GLU A 22 -2.07 -5.08 9.02
C GLU A 22 -2.75 -6.25 9.75
N ARG A 23 -2.00 -6.95 10.61
CA ARG A 23 -2.51 -8.05 11.45
C ARG A 23 -3.76 -7.63 12.24
N LYS A 24 -3.75 -6.43 12.85
CA LYS A 24 -4.89 -5.90 13.59
C LYS A 24 -6.14 -5.73 12.72
N ALA A 25 -5.99 -5.33 11.46
CA ALA A 25 -7.11 -5.17 10.54
C ALA A 25 -7.72 -6.54 10.19
N ILE A 26 -6.89 -7.55 9.92
CA ILE A 26 -7.36 -8.92 9.66
C ILE A 26 -8.01 -9.54 10.90
N GLU A 27 -7.43 -9.37 12.09
CA GLU A 27 -8.01 -9.88 13.34
C GLU A 27 -9.36 -9.20 13.65
N GLY A 28 -9.46 -7.87 13.46
CA GLY A 28 -10.73 -7.15 13.60
C GLY A 28 -11.79 -7.62 12.61
N PHE A 29 -11.41 -7.80 11.35
CA PHE A 29 -12.29 -8.37 10.32
C PHE A 29 -12.75 -9.80 10.65
N LYS A 30 -11.84 -10.66 11.12
CA LYS A 30 -12.18 -12.02 11.59
C LYS A 30 -13.18 -11.96 12.72
N ALA A 31 -12.94 -11.13 13.73
CA ALA A 31 -13.83 -10.99 14.88
C ALA A 31 -15.23 -10.53 14.46
N ALA A 32 -15.33 -9.51 13.61
CA ALA A 32 -16.59 -9.01 13.08
C ALA A 32 -17.34 -10.08 12.26
N LEU A 33 -16.62 -10.81 11.42
CA LEU A 33 -17.19 -11.85 10.55
C LEU A 33 -17.67 -13.07 11.35
N ILE A 34 -16.89 -13.52 12.34
CA ILE A 34 -17.29 -14.57 13.29
C ILE A 34 -18.52 -14.12 14.07
N GLY A 35 -18.52 -12.88 14.57
CA GLY A 35 -19.65 -12.29 15.28
C GLY A 35 -20.94 -12.34 14.44
N MET A 36 -20.88 -11.91 13.17
CA MET A 36 -22.02 -11.97 12.26
C MET A 36 -22.52 -13.41 12.06
N LEU A 37 -21.62 -14.36 11.81
CA LEU A 37 -21.97 -15.75 11.52
C LEU A 37 -22.50 -16.51 12.74
N ASP A 38 -21.95 -16.26 13.94
CA ASP A 38 -22.40 -16.92 15.19
C ASP A 38 -23.78 -16.45 15.64
N HIS A 39 -24.16 -15.23 15.27
CA HIS A 39 -25.50 -14.69 15.56
C HIS A 39 -26.52 -14.99 14.46
N ALA A 40 -26.11 -15.51 13.29
CA ALA A 40 -27.04 -15.88 12.22
C ALA A 40 -27.94 -17.04 12.68
N LYS A 41 -29.26 -16.82 12.67
CA LYS A 41 -30.24 -17.79 13.17
C LYS A 41 -31.33 -17.99 12.12
N ALA A 42 -31.41 -19.19 11.57
CA ALA A 42 -32.38 -19.53 10.54
C ALA A 42 -33.83 -19.20 10.92
N GLY A 43 -34.19 -19.19 12.21
CA GLY A 43 -35.53 -18.85 12.71
C GLY A 43 -35.89 -17.36 12.74
N GLU A 44 -34.90 -16.47 12.66
CA GLU A 44 -35.09 -15.03 12.86
C GLU A 44 -35.59 -14.31 11.60
N SER A 45 -36.07 -13.08 11.79
CA SER A 45 -36.59 -12.22 10.72
C SER A 45 -35.50 -11.75 9.74
N GLU A 46 -35.90 -11.33 8.54
CA GLU A 46 -34.98 -10.71 7.58
C GLU A 46 -34.35 -9.42 8.14
N GLU A 47 -35.12 -8.64 8.90
CA GLU A 47 -34.66 -7.41 9.57
C GLU A 47 -33.57 -7.69 10.62
N TYR A 48 -33.69 -8.79 11.36
CA TYR A 48 -32.65 -9.24 12.29
C TYR A 48 -31.32 -9.47 11.56
N HIS A 49 -31.37 -10.17 10.42
CA HIS A 49 -30.21 -10.48 9.60
C HIS A 49 -29.62 -9.23 8.91
N LYS A 50 -30.45 -8.27 8.49
CA LYS A 50 -30.00 -6.95 7.99
C LYS A 50 -29.15 -6.20 9.02
N ASN A 51 -29.57 -6.23 10.27
CA ASN A 51 -28.82 -5.59 11.36
C ASN A 51 -27.45 -6.24 11.59
N LEU A 52 -27.34 -7.58 11.46
CA LEU A 52 -26.06 -8.28 11.54
C LEU A 52 -25.11 -7.86 10.41
N VAL A 53 -25.60 -7.77 9.16
CA VAL A 53 -24.80 -7.28 8.03
C VAL A 53 -24.35 -5.83 8.25
N SER A 54 -25.24 -4.95 8.73
CA SER A 54 -24.90 -3.56 9.03
C SER A 54 -23.83 -3.46 10.11
N GLN A 55 -23.95 -4.24 11.19
CA GLN A 55 -22.98 -4.27 12.27
C GLN A 55 -21.61 -4.77 11.79
N PHE A 56 -21.58 -5.88 11.05
CA PHE A 56 -20.37 -6.42 10.44
C PHE A 56 -19.63 -5.39 9.57
N LEU A 57 -20.35 -4.69 8.69
CA LEU A 57 -19.75 -3.67 7.83
C LEU A 57 -19.22 -2.49 8.66
N LYS A 58 -19.96 -2.02 9.68
CA LYS A 58 -19.49 -0.97 10.59
C LYS A 58 -18.17 -1.35 11.27
N GLU A 59 -18.10 -2.57 11.81
CA GLU A 59 -16.92 -3.12 12.49
C GLU A 59 -15.76 -3.41 11.53
N SER A 60 -16.05 -3.65 10.24
CA SER A 60 -15.07 -3.89 9.17
C SER A 60 -14.51 -2.62 8.53
N GLY A 61 -14.59 -1.48 9.23
CA GLY A 61 -13.89 -0.24 8.87
C GLY A 61 -14.73 0.82 8.16
N PHE A 62 -16.05 0.63 8.02
CA PHE A 62 -16.92 1.68 7.49
C PHE A 62 -17.23 2.77 8.52
N ALA A 63 -17.37 2.42 9.79
CA ALA A 63 -17.64 3.40 10.83
C ALA A 63 -16.34 4.10 11.31
N PRO A 64 -16.39 5.40 11.65
CA PRO A 64 -17.53 6.32 11.57
C PRO A 64 -17.61 7.08 10.22
N ALA A 65 -16.74 6.75 9.25
CA ALA A 65 -16.57 7.53 8.03
C ALA A 65 -17.72 7.40 7.02
N HIS A 66 -18.44 6.28 7.05
CA HIS A 66 -19.50 5.92 6.11
C HIS A 66 -20.76 5.49 6.85
N TYR A 67 -21.85 6.21 6.59
CA TYR A 67 -23.14 5.91 7.18
C TYR A 67 -23.76 4.68 6.53
N ILE A 68 -24.26 3.75 7.36
CA ILE A 68 -24.91 2.51 6.92
C ILE A 68 -26.26 2.41 7.61
N ASN A 69 -27.33 2.47 6.83
CA ASN A 69 -28.71 2.32 7.30
C ASN A 69 -29.65 1.97 6.15
N THR A 70 -30.93 1.72 6.46
CA THR A 70 -32.01 1.62 5.47
C THR A 70 -32.26 3.00 4.83
N LYS A 71 -32.77 3.01 3.59
CA LYS A 71 -33.17 4.25 2.89
C LYS A 71 -34.49 4.03 2.16
N GLY A 72 -35.56 4.60 2.69
CA GLY A 72 -36.90 4.41 2.13
C GLY A 72 -37.31 2.93 2.17
N ARG A 73 -37.48 2.31 1.01
CA ARG A 73 -37.77 0.87 0.87
C ARG A 73 -36.53 0.02 0.59
N ASN A 74 -35.35 0.62 0.42
CA ASN A 74 -34.13 -0.14 0.22
C ASN A 74 -33.70 -0.79 1.54
N ASP A 75 -33.34 -2.06 1.47
CA ASP A 75 -32.92 -2.88 2.60
C ASP A 75 -31.76 -2.28 3.38
N LEU A 76 -30.60 -2.11 2.76
CA LEU A 76 -29.46 -1.47 3.38
C LEU A 76 -28.67 -0.69 2.33
N VAL A 77 -28.20 0.50 2.69
CA VAL A 77 -27.32 1.29 1.84
C VAL A 77 -26.06 1.71 2.59
N ILE A 78 -24.95 1.82 1.87
CA ILE A 78 -23.72 2.45 2.35
C ILE A 78 -23.60 3.81 1.68
N HIS A 79 -23.56 4.86 2.49
CA HIS A 79 -23.35 6.22 2.03
C HIS A 79 -21.86 6.53 1.83
N THR A 80 -21.58 7.39 0.87
CA THR A 80 -20.20 7.83 0.54
C THR A 80 -19.55 8.68 1.63
N GLY A 81 -20.34 9.24 2.55
CA GLY A 81 -19.89 10.00 3.72
C GLY A 81 -20.57 9.58 5.02
N LYS A 82 -20.34 10.38 6.07
CA LYS A 82 -20.66 10.06 7.47
C LYS A 82 -22.15 10.14 7.85
N ASP A 83 -23.01 10.61 6.95
CA ASP A 83 -24.42 10.87 7.20
C ASP A 83 -25.30 10.55 5.98
N ALA A 84 -26.61 10.54 6.20
CA ALA A 84 -27.62 10.17 5.20
C ALA A 84 -27.76 11.18 4.06
N GLU A 85 -27.20 12.39 4.20
CA GLU A 85 -27.22 13.43 3.17
C GLU A 85 -26.21 13.16 2.06
N SER A 86 -25.12 12.45 2.39
CA SER A 86 -24.15 12.04 1.39
C SER A 86 -24.73 11.02 0.41
N PRO A 87 -24.30 11.01 -0.88
CA PRO A 87 -24.85 10.07 -1.87
C PRO A 87 -24.69 8.60 -1.49
N VAL A 88 -25.64 7.77 -1.90
CA VAL A 88 -25.55 6.30 -1.76
C VAL A 88 -24.46 5.77 -2.68
N GLY A 89 -23.50 5.05 -2.11
CA GLY A 89 -22.41 4.40 -2.83
C GLY A 89 -22.64 2.90 -3.06
N VAL A 90 -23.33 2.21 -2.15
CA VAL A 90 -23.65 0.77 -2.28
C VAL A 90 -25.09 0.52 -1.88
N ILE A 91 -25.78 -0.33 -2.65
CA ILE A 91 -27.09 -0.89 -2.29
C ILE A 91 -26.90 -2.36 -1.96
N ILE A 92 -27.47 -2.80 -0.85
CA ILE A 92 -27.40 -4.18 -0.37
C ILE A 92 -28.83 -4.68 -0.17
N GLU A 93 -29.17 -5.74 -0.90
CA GLU A 93 -30.37 -6.54 -0.72
C GLU A 93 -30.04 -7.74 0.17
N ALA A 94 -30.67 -7.83 1.34
CA ALA A 94 -30.34 -8.86 2.32
C ALA A 94 -31.53 -9.79 2.54
N LYS A 95 -31.32 -11.09 2.28
CA LYS A 95 -32.33 -12.12 2.48
C LYS A 95 -32.09 -12.92 3.75
N ARG A 96 -33.15 -13.57 4.23
CA ARG A 96 -33.07 -14.52 5.33
C ARG A 96 -32.25 -15.75 4.90
N PRO A 97 -31.31 -16.23 5.73
CA PRO A 97 -30.62 -17.49 5.49
C PRO A 97 -31.61 -18.64 5.26
N GLY A 98 -31.36 -19.45 4.23
CA GLY A 98 -32.22 -20.58 3.86
C GLY A 98 -33.39 -20.24 2.92
N ASN A 99 -33.63 -18.97 2.60
CA ASN A 99 -34.62 -18.60 1.56
C ASN A 99 -34.04 -18.74 0.14
N ALA A 100 -33.71 -19.98 -0.24
CA ALA A 100 -33.06 -20.29 -1.51
C ALA A 100 -33.91 -19.92 -2.75
N ALA A 101 -35.23 -19.75 -2.60
CA ALA A 101 -36.12 -19.36 -3.69
C ALA A 101 -35.96 -17.88 -4.10
N GLU A 102 -35.52 -17.03 -3.19
CA GLU A 102 -35.34 -15.60 -3.44
C GLU A 102 -33.90 -15.21 -3.78
N MET A 103 -32.94 -16.14 -3.66
CA MET A 103 -31.52 -15.94 -3.87
C MET A 103 -31.07 -16.31 -5.29
N PRO A 104 -30.00 -15.66 -5.82
CA PRO A 104 -29.38 -16.08 -7.07
C PRO A 104 -28.82 -17.51 -6.97
N LYS A 105 -28.78 -18.22 -8.11
CA LYS A 105 -28.15 -19.54 -8.25
C LYS A 105 -26.92 -19.47 -9.15
N ALA A 106 -26.09 -20.50 -9.09
CA ALA A 106 -24.83 -20.55 -9.86
C ALA A 106 -25.07 -20.51 -11.39
N ASP A 107 -26.15 -21.13 -11.85
CA ASP A 107 -26.56 -21.27 -13.25
C ASP A 107 -27.63 -20.26 -13.68
N ASP A 108 -28.31 -19.61 -12.73
CA ASP A 108 -29.32 -18.59 -13.01
C ASP A 108 -29.39 -17.53 -11.90
N LEU A 109 -29.05 -16.29 -12.23
CA LEU A 109 -29.13 -15.18 -11.29
C LEU A 109 -30.55 -14.61 -11.12
N ARG A 110 -31.51 -15.02 -11.97
CA ARG A 110 -32.89 -14.50 -11.91
C ARG A 110 -33.58 -14.98 -10.65
N CYS A 111 -33.86 -14.04 -9.77
CA CYS A 111 -34.50 -14.27 -8.50
C CYS A 111 -35.22 -13.00 -8.03
N LYS A 112 -35.96 -13.11 -6.93
CA LYS A 112 -36.65 -11.95 -6.34
C LYS A 112 -35.65 -10.87 -5.89
N ALA A 113 -34.55 -11.26 -5.23
CA ALA A 113 -33.52 -10.32 -4.79
C ALA A 113 -32.90 -9.51 -5.95
N LEU A 114 -32.71 -10.13 -7.13
CA LEU A 114 -32.21 -9.42 -8.32
C LEU A 114 -33.24 -8.40 -8.85
N ASN A 115 -34.53 -8.73 -8.80
CA ASN A 115 -35.60 -7.82 -9.19
C ASN A 115 -35.71 -6.61 -8.23
N GLU A 116 -35.56 -6.85 -6.92
CA GLU A 116 -35.49 -5.82 -5.88
C GLU A 116 -34.29 -4.89 -6.10
N LEU A 117 -33.12 -5.48 -6.32
CA LEU A 117 -31.89 -4.73 -6.59
C LEU A 117 -32.01 -3.88 -7.86
N LEU A 118 -32.68 -4.38 -8.91
CA LEU A 118 -32.97 -3.61 -10.12
C LEU A 118 -33.87 -2.41 -9.85
N LEU A 119 -34.94 -2.60 -9.09
CA LEU A 119 -35.83 -1.51 -8.71
C LEU A 119 -35.08 -0.43 -7.93
N TYR A 120 -34.25 -0.83 -6.96
CA TYR A 120 -33.48 0.10 -6.13
C TYR A 120 -32.40 0.83 -6.92
N TYR A 121 -31.70 0.13 -7.83
CA TYR A 121 -30.76 0.76 -8.75
C TYR A 121 -31.46 1.82 -9.61
N LEU A 122 -32.61 1.51 -10.22
CA LEU A 122 -33.35 2.47 -11.05
C LEU A 122 -33.84 3.68 -10.24
N ARG A 123 -34.34 3.47 -9.01
CA ARG A 123 -34.74 4.57 -8.13
C ARG A 123 -33.59 5.51 -7.78
N GLU A 124 -32.44 4.97 -7.42
CA GLU A 124 -31.26 5.79 -7.11
C GLU A 124 -30.70 6.45 -8.37
N ARG A 125 -30.40 5.66 -9.40
CA ARG A 125 -29.68 6.13 -10.59
C ARG A 125 -30.52 7.03 -11.49
N ILE A 126 -31.80 6.72 -11.68
CA ILE A 126 -32.72 7.46 -12.55
C ILE A 126 -33.56 8.44 -11.74
N GLY A 127 -34.21 7.97 -10.66
CA GLY A 127 -35.10 8.80 -9.84
C GLY A 127 -34.36 9.91 -9.09
N ALA A 128 -33.33 9.53 -8.32
CA ALA A 128 -32.52 10.46 -7.53
C ALA A 128 -31.31 11.04 -8.32
N GLN A 129 -31.14 10.66 -9.60
CA GLN A 129 -30.02 11.09 -10.45
C GLN A 129 -28.63 10.83 -9.82
N ASN A 130 -28.51 9.78 -9.00
CA ASN A 130 -27.30 9.49 -8.27
C ASN A 130 -26.24 8.85 -9.18
N ILE A 131 -25.15 9.59 -9.43
CA ILE A 131 -23.99 9.13 -10.21
C ILE A 131 -22.85 8.57 -9.33
N ALA A 132 -23.04 8.50 -8.02
CA ALA A 132 -22.02 8.06 -7.07
C ALA A 132 -22.05 6.56 -6.78
N LEU A 133 -23.10 5.85 -7.21
CA LEU A 133 -23.26 4.39 -7.07
C LEU A 133 -22.04 3.61 -7.57
N LYS A 134 -21.55 2.68 -6.75
CA LYS A 134 -20.32 1.89 -6.98
C LYS A 134 -20.61 0.40 -7.09
N HIS A 135 -21.39 -0.14 -6.16
CA HIS A 135 -21.70 -1.58 -6.12
C HIS A 135 -23.16 -1.84 -5.75
N LEU A 136 -23.65 -2.98 -6.22
CA LEU A 136 -24.94 -3.57 -5.87
C LEU A 136 -24.66 -4.94 -5.28
N VAL A 137 -25.30 -5.29 -4.16
CA VAL A 137 -24.98 -6.51 -3.41
C VAL A 137 -26.26 -7.27 -3.11
N ILE A 138 -26.21 -8.60 -3.24
CA ILE A 138 -27.22 -9.52 -2.71
C ILE A 138 -26.52 -10.44 -1.72
N THR A 139 -27.11 -10.62 -0.53
CA THR A 139 -26.58 -11.57 0.45
C THR A 139 -27.65 -12.22 1.31
N ASP A 140 -27.44 -13.47 1.72
CA ASP A 140 -28.20 -14.14 2.79
C ASP A 140 -27.33 -14.37 4.04
N LEU A 141 -26.36 -13.47 4.26
CA LEU A 141 -25.21 -13.56 5.18
C LEU A 141 -24.12 -14.52 4.71
N HIS A 142 -24.46 -15.70 4.21
CA HIS A 142 -23.47 -16.73 3.84
C HIS A 142 -22.97 -16.54 2.41
N GLN A 143 -23.90 -16.42 1.48
CA GLN A 143 -23.65 -16.20 0.07
C GLN A 143 -23.65 -14.70 -0.21
N TRP A 144 -22.69 -14.25 -1.03
CA TRP A 144 -22.54 -12.86 -1.41
C TRP A 144 -22.37 -12.76 -2.91
N TYR A 145 -23.19 -11.92 -3.53
CA TYR A 145 -23.16 -11.58 -4.95
C TYR A 145 -22.95 -10.08 -5.09
N LEU A 146 -21.81 -9.66 -5.64
CA LEU A 146 -21.49 -8.25 -5.83
C LEU A 146 -21.46 -7.93 -7.33
N PHE A 147 -22.15 -6.87 -7.71
CA PHE A 147 -22.15 -6.32 -9.07
C PHE A 147 -21.51 -4.94 -9.04
N ASP A 148 -20.61 -4.67 -9.99
CA ASP A 148 -20.12 -3.30 -10.21
C ASP A 148 -21.24 -2.47 -10.84
N ALA A 149 -21.66 -1.38 -10.21
CA ALA A 149 -22.73 -0.53 -10.74
C ALA A 149 -22.40 0.04 -12.13
N ALA A 150 -21.11 0.17 -12.48
CA ALA A 150 -20.69 0.62 -13.79
C ALA A 150 -21.05 -0.39 -14.91
N THR A 151 -21.10 -1.70 -14.62
CA THR A 151 -21.50 -2.71 -15.63
C THR A 151 -23.01 -2.67 -15.90
N TRP A 152 -23.79 -2.07 -15.01
CA TRP A 152 -25.24 -1.87 -15.17
C TRP A 152 -25.59 -0.64 -16.01
N GLU A 153 -24.70 0.34 -16.16
CA GLU A 153 -25.01 1.60 -16.85
C GLU A 153 -25.52 1.39 -18.29
N LYS A 154 -24.80 0.61 -19.10
CA LYS A 154 -25.17 0.33 -20.50
C LYS A 154 -26.44 -0.53 -20.62
N PRO A 155 -26.51 -1.74 -20.03
CA PRO A 155 -27.67 -2.63 -20.21
C PRO A 155 -28.93 -2.15 -19.47
N VAL A 156 -28.79 -1.37 -18.39
CA VAL A 156 -29.92 -0.97 -17.53
C VAL A 156 -30.21 0.52 -17.66
N ALA A 157 -29.32 1.41 -17.20
CA ALA A 157 -29.61 2.84 -17.11
C ALA A 157 -29.74 3.54 -18.49
N GLN A 158 -29.04 3.04 -19.51
CA GLN A 158 -29.12 3.56 -20.89
C GLN A 158 -30.19 2.84 -21.73
N ASN A 159 -30.83 1.80 -21.18
CA ASN A 159 -31.92 1.11 -21.86
C ASN A 159 -33.20 1.97 -21.80
N LYS A 160 -33.43 2.75 -22.86
CA LYS A 160 -34.56 3.68 -22.96
C LYS A 160 -35.91 3.00 -22.77
N ALA A 161 -36.07 1.75 -23.22
CA ALA A 161 -37.32 1.02 -23.08
C ALA A 161 -37.59 0.64 -21.61
N LEU A 162 -36.58 0.11 -20.92
CA LEU A 162 -36.67 -0.19 -19.50
C LEU A 162 -36.90 1.07 -18.67
N VAL A 163 -36.12 2.13 -18.89
CA VAL A 163 -36.23 3.38 -18.14
C VAL A 163 -37.61 4.00 -18.31
N LYS A 164 -38.16 4.00 -19.53
CA LYS A 164 -39.52 4.48 -19.79
C LYS A 164 -40.56 3.66 -19.03
N ARG A 165 -40.49 2.32 -19.09
CA ARG A 165 -41.39 1.44 -18.34
C ARG A 165 -41.30 1.64 -16.83
N PHE A 166 -40.09 1.83 -16.30
CA PHE A 166 -39.87 2.16 -14.89
C PHE A 166 -40.51 3.50 -14.50
N GLN A 167 -40.35 4.55 -15.31
CA GLN A 167 -40.99 5.84 -15.07
C GLN A 167 -42.53 5.75 -15.13
N ASP A 168 -43.08 4.98 -16.07
CA ASP A 168 -44.53 4.72 -16.16
C ASP A 168 -45.03 3.95 -14.93
N PHE A 169 -44.23 3.03 -14.38
CA PHE A 169 -44.51 2.34 -13.12
C PHE A 169 -44.52 3.31 -11.92
N GLU A 170 -43.46 4.09 -11.73
CA GLU A 170 -43.31 5.02 -10.60
C GLU A 170 -44.36 6.14 -10.63
N THR A 171 -44.78 6.58 -11.83
CA THR A 171 -45.87 7.57 -12.00
C THR A 171 -47.27 6.97 -11.99
N GLY A 172 -47.40 5.65 -11.79
CA GLY A 172 -48.68 4.95 -11.67
C GLY A 172 -49.51 4.93 -12.97
N ARG A 173 -48.86 5.04 -14.13
CA ARG A 173 -49.47 4.93 -15.47
C ARG A 173 -49.68 3.48 -15.90
N LEU A 174 -48.93 2.55 -15.32
CA LEU A 174 -49.13 1.11 -15.55
C LEU A 174 -50.32 0.59 -14.72
N ALA A 175 -50.84 -0.57 -15.12
CA ALA A 175 -52.02 -1.20 -14.50
C ALA A 175 -51.81 -1.58 -13.02
N GLY A 176 -50.56 -1.79 -12.59
CA GLY A 176 -50.22 -2.10 -11.20
C GLY A 176 -49.23 -1.12 -10.59
N ARG A 177 -49.37 -0.90 -9.28
CA ARG A 177 -48.54 0.02 -8.46
C ARG A 177 -47.72 -0.69 -7.39
N GLN A 178 -47.87 -2.01 -7.26
CA GLN A 178 -47.16 -2.82 -6.28
C GLN A 178 -45.85 -3.36 -6.86
N THR A 179 -44.89 -3.67 -5.99
CA THR A 179 -43.58 -4.21 -6.37
C THR A 179 -43.69 -5.54 -7.12
N ASP A 180 -44.63 -6.40 -6.76
CA ASP A 180 -44.88 -7.67 -7.47
C ASP A 180 -45.24 -7.46 -8.94
N PHE A 181 -45.96 -6.37 -9.26
CA PHE A 181 -46.26 -6.00 -10.63
C PHE A 181 -44.98 -5.57 -11.37
N PHE A 182 -44.13 -4.76 -10.74
CA PHE A 182 -42.84 -4.38 -11.31
C PHE A 182 -41.98 -5.61 -11.61
N TYR A 183 -41.92 -6.57 -10.68
CA TYR A 183 -41.12 -7.79 -10.85
C TYR A 183 -41.58 -8.63 -12.04
N LYS A 184 -42.89 -8.84 -12.19
CA LYS A 184 -43.46 -9.68 -13.24
C LYS A 184 -43.53 -9.00 -14.61
N GLU A 185 -43.90 -7.72 -14.65
CA GLU A 185 -44.25 -7.04 -15.91
C GLU A 185 -43.15 -6.11 -16.43
N VAL A 186 -42.16 -5.78 -15.60
CA VAL A 186 -41.05 -4.88 -15.97
C VAL A 186 -39.70 -5.59 -15.86
N ALA A 187 -39.35 -6.13 -14.69
CA ALA A 187 -38.05 -6.72 -14.45
C ALA A 187 -37.85 -8.04 -15.20
N ALA A 188 -38.78 -9.00 -15.07
CA ALA A 188 -38.67 -10.31 -15.73
C ALA A 188 -38.55 -10.19 -17.26
N PRO A 189 -39.43 -9.44 -17.98
CA PRO A 189 -39.29 -9.26 -19.42
C PRO A 189 -37.96 -8.59 -19.82
N PHE A 190 -37.44 -7.69 -18.99
CA PHE A 190 -36.14 -7.09 -19.23
C PHE A 190 -35.00 -8.11 -19.12
N PHE A 191 -34.95 -8.91 -18.06
CA PHE A 191 -33.89 -9.91 -17.87
C PHE A 191 -33.97 -11.05 -18.89
N ASP A 192 -35.18 -11.43 -19.32
CA ASP A 192 -35.39 -12.43 -20.35
C ASP A 192 -34.87 -11.94 -21.72
N ALA A 193 -35.04 -10.65 -22.03
CA ALA A 193 -34.52 -10.02 -23.25
C ALA A 193 -33.06 -9.55 -23.16
N LEU A 194 -32.40 -9.70 -22.00
CA LEU A 194 -31.05 -9.21 -21.80
C LEU A 194 -30.01 -10.18 -22.40
N ASP A 195 -29.38 -9.76 -23.50
CA ASP A 195 -28.31 -10.51 -24.18
C ASP A 195 -26.89 -10.18 -23.68
N ASP A 196 -26.71 -9.03 -23.03
CA ASP A 196 -25.43 -8.64 -22.42
C ASP A 196 -25.05 -9.62 -21.30
N GLU A 197 -23.75 -9.78 -21.09
CA GLU A 197 -23.21 -10.53 -19.96
C GLU A 197 -23.11 -9.61 -18.74
N LEU A 198 -23.71 -10.02 -17.62
CA LEU A 198 -23.55 -9.31 -16.34
C LEU A 198 -22.45 -9.98 -15.50
N PRO A 199 -21.27 -9.35 -15.33
CA PRO A 199 -20.25 -9.87 -14.45
C PRO A 199 -20.72 -9.79 -12.99
N VAL A 200 -20.51 -10.88 -12.25
CA VAL A 200 -20.85 -10.97 -10.84
C VAL A 200 -19.68 -11.56 -10.06
N VAL A 201 -19.36 -10.95 -8.92
CA VAL A 201 -18.45 -11.54 -7.95
C VAL A 201 -19.27 -12.41 -7.02
N TYR A 202 -18.89 -13.68 -6.87
CA TYR A 202 -19.55 -14.61 -5.95
C TYR A 202 -18.56 -15.23 -4.98
N PHE A 203 -18.99 -15.34 -3.73
CA PHE A 203 -18.34 -16.18 -2.73
C PHE A 203 -19.34 -16.66 -1.69
N ASN A 204 -19.01 -17.78 -1.04
CA ASN A 204 -19.74 -18.30 0.11
C ASN A 204 -18.80 -18.30 1.33
N LEU A 205 -19.23 -17.67 2.42
CA LEU A 205 -18.50 -17.58 3.69
C LEU A 205 -18.30 -18.93 4.38
N ASP A 206 -19.14 -19.94 4.10
CA ASP A 206 -18.98 -21.30 4.62
C ASP A 206 -17.63 -21.89 4.23
N ASN A 207 -17.13 -21.55 3.03
CA ASN A 207 -15.82 -21.97 2.54
C ASN A 207 -14.66 -21.39 3.35
N TYR A 208 -14.91 -20.35 4.13
CA TYR A 208 -13.93 -19.68 4.99
C TYR A 208 -14.07 -20.05 6.47
N SER A 209 -15.15 -20.73 6.87
CA SER A 209 -15.46 -21.02 8.28
C SER A 209 -14.32 -21.71 9.05
N LYS A 210 -13.66 -22.69 8.42
CA LYS A 210 -12.50 -23.39 9.02
C LYS A 210 -11.32 -22.44 9.27
N ILE A 211 -11.03 -21.57 8.30
CA ILE A 211 -9.92 -20.62 8.37
C ILE A 211 -10.23 -19.51 9.38
N LEU A 212 -11.46 -19.01 9.38
CA LEU A 212 -11.93 -17.98 10.31
C LEU A 212 -11.75 -18.41 11.76
N ARG A 213 -12.06 -19.66 12.07
CA ARG A 213 -11.97 -20.22 13.42
C ARG A 213 -10.63 -20.88 13.73
N ASN A 214 -9.66 -20.82 12.82
CA ASN A 214 -8.31 -21.27 13.11
C ASN A 214 -7.54 -20.19 13.90
N ALA A 215 -6.82 -20.63 14.94
CA ALA A 215 -5.92 -19.82 15.73
C ALA A 215 -4.53 -19.66 15.07
N ASP A 216 -4.15 -20.53 14.12
CA ASP A 216 -2.89 -20.37 13.39
C ASP A 216 -2.95 -19.16 12.46
N ARG A 217 -2.17 -18.13 12.79
CA ARG A 217 -2.06 -16.87 12.03
C ARG A 217 -1.57 -17.05 10.60
N LYS A 218 -0.84 -18.14 10.31
CA LYS A 218 -0.32 -18.42 8.96
C LYS A 218 -1.43 -18.77 7.98
N ASP A 219 -2.56 -19.28 8.48
CA ASP A 219 -3.70 -19.67 7.66
C ASP A 219 -4.60 -18.50 7.27
N ASP A 220 -4.31 -17.28 7.73
CA ASP A 220 -5.15 -16.10 7.44
C ASP A 220 -4.95 -15.53 6.03
N ALA A 221 -3.94 -15.98 5.27
CA ALA A 221 -3.65 -15.46 3.94
C ALA A 221 -4.86 -15.51 2.97
N PRO A 222 -5.69 -16.58 2.92
CA PRO A 222 -6.89 -16.62 2.09
C PRO A 222 -7.96 -15.58 2.48
N LEU A 223 -7.94 -15.05 3.71
CA LEU A 223 -8.86 -14.01 4.17
C LEU A 223 -8.50 -12.62 3.61
N ILE A 224 -7.28 -12.42 3.11
CA ILE A 224 -6.82 -11.12 2.59
C ILE A 224 -7.72 -10.65 1.44
N ALA A 225 -8.02 -11.54 0.49
CA ALA A 225 -8.87 -11.20 -0.65
C ALA A 225 -10.31 -10.88 -0.19
N LEU A 226 -10.83 -11.65 0.78
CA LEU A 226 -12.18 -11.43 1.31
C LEU A 226 -12.29 -10.12 2.10
N HIS A 227 -11.34 -9.87 3.01
CA HIS A 227 -11.22 -8.62 3.77
C HIS A 227 -11.17 -7.41 2.84
N LYS A 228 -10.34 -7.46 1.79
CA LYS A 228 -10.23 -6.35 0.82
C LYS A 228 -11.48 -6.18 -0.01
N LEU A 229 -12.11 -7.27 -0.45
CA LEU A 229 -13.34 -7.22 -1.24
C LEU A 229 -14.47 -6.53 -0.47
N LEU A 230 -14.59 -6.83 0.84
CA LEU A 230 -15.62 -6.25 1.70
C LEU A 230 -15.19 -4.94 2.37
N SER A 231 -14.03 -4.38 2.02
CA SER A 231 -13.53 -3.12 2.60
C SER A 231 -14.15 -1.88 1.93
N PRO A 232 -14.14 -0.71 2.61
CA PRO A 232 -14.54 0.57 2.00
C PRO A 232 -13.74 0.89 0.72
N GLN A 233 -12.45 0.54 0.68
CA GLN A 233 -11.59 0.80 -0.49
C GLN A 233 -12.10 0.12 -1.75
N HIS A 234 -12.61 -1.11 -1.64
CA HIS A 234 -13.22 -1.79 -2.77
C HIS A 234 -14.67 -1.34 -2.98
N LEU A 235 -15.53 -1.50 -1.97
CA LEU A 235 -16.99 -1.30 -2.12
C LEU A 235 -17.36 0.15 -2.47
N LEU A 236 -16.62 1.15 -2.01
CA LEU A 236 -16.83 2.56 -2.35
C LEU A 236 -15.83 3.09 -3.40
N LYS A 237 -14.97 2.23 -3.95
CA LYS A 237 -13.90 2.60 -4.90
C LYS A 237 -13.03 3.76 -4.38
N LEU A 238 -12.72 3.76 -3.09
CA LEU A 238 -11.85 4.78 -2.48
C LEU A 238 -10.40 4.59 -2.94
N PRO A 239 -9.60 5.67 -2.97
CA PRO A 239 -8.17 5.53 -3.15
C PRO A 239 -7.58 4.66 -2.04
N PHE A 240 -6.72 3.72 -2.42
CA PHE A 240 -5.90 2.93 -1.49
C PHE A 240 -4.45 3.40 -1.59
N ALA A 241 -3.69 3.21 -0.52
CA ALA A 241 -2.29 3.62 -0.42
C ALA A 241 -1.40 2.73 -1.31
N ASN A 242 -1.54 2.90 -2.62
CA ASN A 242 -0.52 2.56 -3.60
C ASN A 242 -0.33 3.72 -4.58
N ASP A 243 -0.44 4.96 -4.07
CA ASP A 243 0.32 6.04 -4.67
C ASP A 243 1.76 5.89 -4.17
N SER A 244 2.45 4.89 -4.70
CA SER A 244 3.84 4.53 -4.42
C SER A 244 4.81 5.69 -4.70
N ASN A 245 4.31 6.79 -5.27
CA ASN A 245 5.04 8.03 -5.54
C ASN A 245 4.84 9.11 -4.46
N SER A 246 4.10 8.84 -3.38
CA SER A 246 3.96 9.80 -2.29
C SER A 246 5.10 9.67 -1.27
N LEU A 247 5.82 10.78 -1.04
CA LEU A 247 6.92 10.85 -0.08
C LEU A 247 6.41 10.63 1.37
N ASP A 248 6.91 9.62 2.08
CA ASP A 248 6.70 9.52 3.53
C ASP A 248 7.46 10.66 4.23
N ARG A 249 6.71 11.66 4.67
CA ARG A 249 7.27 12.88 5.28
C ARG A 249 7.97 12.63 6.61
N VAL A 250 7.56 11.59 7.35
CA VAL A 250 8.15 11.25 8.66
C VAL A 250 9.51 10.60 8.43
N PHE A 251 9.57 9.58 7.56
CA PHE A 251 10.82 8.96 7.13
C PHE A 251 11.80 10.00 6.61
N TYR A 252 11.34 10.85 5.68
CA TYR A 252 12.19 11.85 5.05
C TYR A 252 12.73 12.89 6.04
N ALA A 253 11.88 13.44 6.91
CA ALA A 253 12.33 14.43 7.89
C ALA A 253 13.35 13.86 8.89
N GLU A 254 13.15 12.62 9.34
CA GLU A 254 14.08 11.95 10.25
C GLU A 254 15.39 11.52 9.56
N LEU A 255 15.34 11.11 8.29
CA LEU A 255 16.54 10.85 7.49
C LEU A 255 17.38 12.12 7.30
N LEU A 256 16.75 13.26 6.98
CA LEU A 256 17.47 14.54 6.92
C LEU A 256 18.13 14.88 8.26
N HIS A 257 17.44 14.64 9.37
CA HIS A 257 17.99 14.86 10.70
C HIS A 257 19.24 14.01 10.96
N LEU A 258 19.22 12.71 10.62
CA LEU A 258 20.36 11.79 10.72
C LEU A 258 21.56 12.25 9.88
N ILE A 259 21.30 12.77 8.67
CA ILE A 259 22.36 13.30 7.80
C ILE A 259 22.92 14.62 8.36
N GLY A 260 22.11 15.45 9.02
CA GLY A 260 22.51 16.80 9.47
C GLY A 260 21.91 17.93 8.61
N LEU A 261 20.83 17.64 7.91
CA LEU A 261 20.16 18.52 6.95
C LEU A 261 18.76 18.95 7.46
N GLU A 262 18.22 20.00 6.84
CA GLU A 262 16.83 20.44 7.02
C GLU A 262 16.25 21.04 5.73
N GLU A 263 14.92 21.07 5.62
CA GLU A 263 14.23 21.83 4.57
C GLU A 263 14.24 23.32 4.89
N VAL A 264 14.78 24.13 3.98
CA VAL A 264 14.88 25.59 4.08
C VAL A 264 14.10 26.22 2.94
N LYS A 265 13.26 27.20 3.24
CA LYS A 265 12.54 27.97 2.24
C LYS A 265 13.41 29.13 1.73
N LYS A 266 13.87 29.06 0.48
CA LYS A 266 14.61 30.14 -0.19
C LYS A 266 13.85 30.59 -1.44
N LYS A 267 13.58 31.91 -1.56
CA LYS A 267 12.90 32.53 -2.72
C LYS A 267 11.61 31.80 -3.14
N GLY A 268 10.81 31.38 -2.17
CA GLY A 268 9.53 30.68 -2.41
C GLY A 268 9.65 29.19 -2.74
N LYS A 269 10.85 28.64 -2.93
CA LYS A 269 11.10 27.20 -3.13
C LYS A 269 11.65 26.55 -1.86
N TRP A 270 11.22 25.32 -1.59
CA TRP A 270 11.82 24.49 -0.55
C TRP A 270 13.06 23.81 -1.11
N LEU A 271 14.19 24.00 -0.43
CA LEU A 271 15.48 23.39 -0.75
C LEU A 271 15.99 22.65 0.49
N ILE A 272 16.89 21.71 0.29
CA ILE A 272 17.59 21.08 1.40
C ILE A 272 18.88 21.86 1.67
N GLY A 273 19.14 22.14 2.95
CA GLY A 273 20.33 22.84 3.39
C GLY A 273 20.90 22.27 4.68
N ARG A 274 22.16 22.63 4.96
CA ARG A 274 22.81 22.40 6.25
C ARG A 274 22.05 23.11 7.35
N LYS A 275 21.90 22.45 8.51
CA LYS A 275 21.32 23.09 9.71
C LYS A 275 22.14 24.35 10.09
N PRO A 276 21.49 25.40 10.61
CA PRO A 276 22.22 26.58 11.09
C PRO A 276 23.07 26.22 12.31
N PRO A 277 24.15 26.98 12.59
CA PRO A 277 25.17 26.62 13.58
C PRO A 277 24.62 26.17 14.94
N GLU A 278 23.60 26.84 15.46
CA GLU A 278 22.98 26.58 16.76
C GLU A 278 22.16 25.28 16.84
N ARG A 279 21.89 24.65 15.70
CA ARG A 279 21.16 23.37 15.59
C ARG A 279 21.98 22.26 14.95
N ARG A 280 23.28 22.47 14.72
CA ARG A 280 24.16 21.44 14.14
C ARG A 280 24.46 20.38 15.19
N ASP A 281 24.24 19.12 14.81
CA ASP A 281 24.58 17.97 15.64
C ASP A 281 25.92 17.40 15.17
N ARG A 282 26.98 17.49 15.98
CA ARG A 282 28.34 17.04 15.57
C ARG A 282 28.40 15.56 15.17
N ALA A 283 27.51 14.74 15.74
CA ALA A 283 27.39 13.31 15.44
C ALA A 283 26.62 13.01 14.14
N SER A 284 25.95 14.00 13.53
CA SER A 284 25.27 13.80 12.25
C SER A 284 26.27 13.55 11.13
N LEU A 285 25.88 12.77 10.12
CA LEU A 285 26.79 12.26 9.10
C LEU A 285 27.59 13.38 8.39
N LEU A 286 26.89 14.47 8.04
CA LEU A 286 27.46 15.64 7.38
C LEU A 286 28.47 16.37 8.26
N GLU A 287 28.14 16.63 9.52
CA GLU A 287 29.03 17.36 10.43
C GLU A 287 30.26 16.52 10.81
N ALA A 288 30.08 15.20 10.96
CA ALA A 288 31.18 14.27 11.16
C ALA A 288 32.13 14.25 9.95
N ALA A 289 31.58 14.21 8.72
CA ALA A 289 32.38 14.26 7.50
C ALA A 289 33.14 15.59 7.36
N ILE A 290 32.48 16.73 7.57
CA ILE A 290 33.12 18.06 7.54
C ILE A 290 34.26 18.14 8.55
N THR A 291 34.04 17.67 9.78
CA THR A 291 35.06 17.66 10.83
C THR A 291 36.31 16.87 10.39
N GLN A 292 36.13 15.72 9.74
CA GLN A 292 37.23 14.90 9.25
C GLN A 292 37.92 15.48 8.01
N LEU A 293 37.16 16.13 7.12
CA LEU A 293 37.71 16.78 5.93
C LEU A 293 38.65 17.92 6.33
N ASP A 294 38.24 18.69 7.34
CA ASP A 294 38.99 19.81 7.90
C ASP A 294 40.22 19.32 8.68
N SER A 295 40.05 18.36 9.60
CA SER A 295 41.13 17.87 10.45
C SER A 295 42.27 17.18 9.68
N LEU A 296 41.95 16.54 8.55
CA LEU A 296 42.91 15.82 7.72
C LEU A 296 43.36 16.62 6.48
N ASP A 297 42.93 17.89 6.39
CA ASP A 297 43.23 18.81 5.28
C ASP A 297 43.01 18.17 3.89
N LYS A 298 41.84 17.57 3.71
CA LYS A 298 41.51 16.77 2.52
C LYS A 298 40.87 17.58 1.41
N LEU A 299 40.31 18.74 1.72
CA LEU A 299 39.53 19.52 0.77
C LEU A 299 40.39 20.03 -0.40
N GLU A 300 41.67 20.30 -0.18
CA GLU A 300 42.60 20.74 -1.22
C GLU A 300 42.93 19.67 -2.27
N ARG A 301 42.64 18.40 -1.98
CA ARG A 301 42.86 17.26 -2.89
C ARG A 301 41.72 17.07 -3.88
N VAL A 302 40.62 17.79 -3.70
CA VAL A 302 39.42 17.70 -4.54
C VAL A 302 39.67 18.46 -5.84
N GLU A 303 39.52 17.76 -6.96
CA GLU A 303 39.59 18.37 -8.28
C GLU A 303 38.44 19.34 -8.51
N ARG A 304 38.73 20.47 -9.17
CA ARG A 304 37.72 21.49 -9.52
C ARG A 304 36.91 21.98 -8.31
N LEU A 305 37.55 22.10 -7.13
CA LEU A 305 36.90 22.50 -5.87
C LEU A 305 35.95 23.71 -5.96
N HIS A 306 36.22 24.68 -6.85
CA HIS A 306 35.35 25.83 -7.10
C HIS A 306 33.91 25.45 -7.54
N THR A 307 33.69 24.26 -8.11
CA THR A 307 32.33 23.78 -8.46
C THR A 307 31.51 23.41 -7.23
N TYR A 308 32.16 23.21 -6.08
CA TYR A 308 31.53 22.92 -4.80
C TYR A 308 31.18 24.19 -4.02
N GLY A 309 31.39 25.39 -4.55
CA GLY A 309 30.98 26.64 -3.92
C GLY A 309 32.06 27.71 -3.94
N ASP A 310 31.61 28.95 -3.70
CA ASP A 310 32.45 30.14 -3.78
C ASP A 310 33.21 30.37 -2.46
N THR A 311 32.65 29.89 -1.35
CA THR A 311 33.26 30.00 -0.02
C THR A 311 33.77 28.66 0.50
N ARG A 312 34.75 28.70 1.41
CA ARG A 312 35.30 27.48 2.03
C ARG A 312 34.23 26.67 2.79
N ASP A 313 33.29 27.33 3.47
CA ASP A 313 32.20 26.64 4.18
C ASP A 313 31.23 25.95 3.19
N GLU A 314 30.93 26.59 2.05
CA GLU A 314 30.14 25.96 0.98
C GLU A 314 30.85 24.77 0.37
N GLN A 315 32.16 24.88 0.14
CA GLN A 315 32.99 23.80 -0.38
C GLN A 315 33.01 22.60 0.56
N PHE A 316 33.28 22.81 1.85
CA PHE A 316 33.19 21.74 2.85
C PHE A 316 31.80 21.12 2.87
N PHE A 317 30.75 21.95 2.88
CA PHE A 317 29.37 21.47 2.89
C PHE A 317 29.07 20.59 1.67
N HIS A 318 29.34 21.07 0.45
CA HIS A 318 28.97 20.36 -0.76
C HIS A 318 29.81 19.10 -1.00
N VAL A 319 31.11 19.11 -0.66
CA VAL A 319 31.96 17.90 -0.73
C VAL A 319 31.50 16.86 0.30
N ALA A 320 31.26 17.27 1.55
CA ALA A 320 30.75 16.36 2.58
C ALA A 320 29.35 15.83 2.23
N LEU A 321 28.49 16.66 1.64
CA LEU A 321 27.16 16.26 1.21
C LEU A 321 27.22 15.16 0.13
N GLU A 322 28.11 15.29 -0.87
CA GLU A 322 28.27 14.27 -1.91
C GLU A 322 28.76 12.93 -1.35
N LEU A 323 29.71 12.95 -0.41
CA LEU A 323 30.12 11.76 0.34
C LEU A 323 28.94 11.16 1.12
N CYS A 324 28.18 11.98 1.85
CA CYS A 324 27.02 11.54 2.62
C CYS A 324 25.94 10.92 1.73
N ILE A 325 25.63 11.52 0.58
CA ILE A 325 24.68 10.97 -0.39
C ILE A 325 25.13 9.59 -0.85
N THR A 326 26.40 9.44 -1.19
CA THR A 326 26.99 8.17 -1.62
C THR A 326 26.86 7.10 -0.53
N TRP A 327 27.24 7.42 0.71
CA TRP A 327 27.17 6.51 1.84
C TRP A 327 25.73 6.13 2.20
N VAL A 328 24.83 7.11 2.29
CA VAL A 328 23.41 6.88 2.58
C VAL A 328 22.76 6.03 1.48
N ASN A 329 23.10 6.26 0.21
CA ASN A 329 22.62 5.44 -0.90
C ASN A 329 23.06 3.98 -0.76
N ARG A 330 24.34 3.73 -0.43
CA ARG A 330 24.83 2.37 -0.14
C ARG A 330 24.11 1.72 1.04
N VAL A 331 23.88 2.44 2.13
CA VAL A 331 23.17 1.91 3.32
C VAL A 331 21.70 1.59 3.00
N LEU A 332 21.00 2.49 2.31
CA LEU A 332 19.61 2.24 1.91
C LEU A 332 19.50 1.06 0.94
N PHE A 333 20.44 0.94 0.00
CA PHE A 333 20.52 -0.21 -0.89
C PHE A 333 20.77 -1.50 -0.11
N LEU A 334 21.69 -1.50 0.86
CA LEU A 334 21.92 -2.66 1.74
C LEU A 334 20.65 -3.06 2.48
N LYS A 335 19.85 -2.09 2.94
CA LYS A 335 18.58 -2.37 3.63
C LYS A 335 17.54 -3.00 2.71
N LEU A 336 17.42 -2.52 1.48
CA LEU A 336 16.58 -3.14 0.44
C LEU A 336 17.05 -4.58 0.14
N LEU A 337 18.36 -4.77 -0.03
CA LEU A 337 18.95 -6.08 -0.28
C LEU A 337 18.66 -7.05 0.85
N GLU A 338 18.88 -6.63 2.10
CA GLU A 338 18.57 -7.41 3.29
C GLU A 338 17.12 -7.87 3.31
N ALA A 339 16.18 -6.95 3.07
CA ALA A 339 14.76 -7.27 3.04
C ALA A 339 14.42 -8.33 1.98
N GLN A 340 15.06 -8.26 0.81
CA GLN A 340 14.89 -9.25 -0.26
C GLN A 340 15.48 -10.62 0.12
N VAL A 341 16.70 -10.65 0.66
CA VAL A 341 17.34 -11.90 1.09
C VAL A 341 16.51 -12.57 2.19
N VAL A 342 16.06 -11.83 3.20
CA VAL A 342 15.19 -12.35 4.27
C VAL A 342 13.90 -12.94 3.68
N THR A 343 13.29 -12.24 2.71
CA THR A 343 12.07 -12.71 2.02
C THR A 343 12.32 -14.02 1.29
N TYR A 344 13.40 -14.15 0.52
CA TYR A 344 13.74 -15.40 -0.19
C TYR A 344 14.01 -16.58 0.73
N HIS A 345 14.35 -16.32 1.99
CA HIS A 345 14.61 -17.34 3.01
C HIS A 345 13.46 -17.44 4.02
N GLY A 346 12.23 -17.20 3.58
CA GLY A 346 11.02 -17.45 4.37
C GLY A 346 10.87 -16.57 5.62
N GLY A 347 11.44 -15.36 5.59
CA GLY A 347 11.38 -14.42 6.71
C GLY A 347 12.39 -14.69 7.83
N SER A 348 13.37 -15.57 7.61
CA SER A 348 14.37 -15.90 8.63
C SER A 348 15.27 -14.72 8.98
N LYS A 349 15.23 -14.29 10.25
CA LYS A 349 16.08 -13.24 10.80
C LYS A 349 17.58 -13.59 10.78
N ALA A 350 17.96 -14.85 10.56
CA ALA A 350 19.38 -15.23 10.41
C ALA A 350 20.05 -14.58 9.17
N HIS A 351 19.24 -14.10 8.22
CA HIS A 351 19.72 -13.42 7.02
C HIS A 351 19.76 -11.89 7.16
N THR A 352 19.40 -11.32 8.31
CA THR A 352 19.66 -9.90 8.57
C THR A 352 21.15 -9.67 8.82
N PHE A 353 21.66 -8.55 8.34
CA PHE A 353 23.07 -8.19 8.45
C PHE A 353 23.34 -6.71 8.73
N LEU A 354 22.37 -5.81 8.56
CA LEU A 354 22.52 -4.38 8.71
C LEU A 354 21.97 -3.90 10.08
N HIS A 355 22.59 -4.37 11.15
CA HIS A 355 22.24 -4.00 12.52
C HIS A 355 23.49 -3.98 13.42
N SER A 356 23.40 -3.27 14.55
CA SER A 356 24.52 -2.99 15.46
C SER A 356 25.22 -4.24 16.03
N GLY A 357 24.54 -5.39 16.05
CA GLY A 357 25.13 -6.68 16.44
C GLY A 357 26.09 -7.26 15.41
N ARG A 358 25.91 -6.96 14.12
CA ARG A 358 26.73 -7.49 13.02
C ARG A 358 27.60 -6.43 12.36
N VAL A 359 27.21 -5.16 12.39
CA VAL A 359 28.00 -3.99 11.94
C VAL A 359 28.07 -3.04 13.12
N ARG A 360 29.19 -3.02 13.86
CA ARG A 360 29.27 -2.33 15.15
C ARG A 360 29.71 -0.88 15.01
N ASN A 361 30.48 -0.57 13.98
CA ASN A 361 31.15 0.70 13.79
C ASN A 361 31.31 1.04 12.31
N TYR A 362 31.86 2.20 12.00
CA TYR A 362 32.02 2.63 10.61
C TYR A 362 33.08 1.82 9.84
N ASP A 363 34.07 1.22 10.52
CA ASP A 363 35.02 0.28 9.91
C ASP A 363 34.35 -0.99 9.41
N ASP A 364 33.44 -1.55 10.20
CA ASP A 364 32.64 -2.72 9.83
C ASP A 364 31.75 -2.39 8.62
N LEU A 365 31.15 -1.19 8.61
CA LEU A 365 30.30 -0.74 7.50
C LEU A 365 31.12 -0.52 6.22
N ASN A 366 32.30 0.07 6.34
CA ASN A 366 33.25 0.23 5.24
C ASN A 366 33.69 -1.13 4.67
N SER A 367 33.97 -2.10 5.54
CA SER A 367 34.32 -3.47 5.14
C SER A 367 33.16 -4.15 4.41
N LEU A 368 31.92 -3.95 4.88
CA LEU A 368 30.72 -4.45 4.19
C LEU A 368 30.59 -3.87 2.78
N PHE A 369 30.90 -2.58 2.57
CA PHE A 369 30.90 -1.98 1.23
C PHE A 369 31.95 -2.62 0.32
N PHE A 370 33.22 -2.58 0.71
CA PHE A 370 34.33 -2.79 -0.24
C PHE A 370 34.96 -4.18 -0.18
N GLN A 371 34.78 -4.92 0.92
CA GLN A 371 35.36 -6.25 1.11
C GLN A 371 34.32 -7.37 1.01
N VAL A 372 33.02 -7.04 1.06
CA VAL A 372 31.93 -8.02 0.99
C VAL A 372 31.10 -7.82 -0.27
N LEU A 373 30.50 -6.64 -0.47
CA LEU A 373 29.62 -6.42 -1.63
C LEU A 373 30.37 -6.23 -2.94
N ALA A 374 31.54 -5.61 -2.92
CA ALA A 374 32.39 -5.44 -4.10
C ALA A 374 33.28 -6.66 -4.42
N ARG A 375 33.21 -7.75 -3.64
CA ARG A 375 34.07 -8.93 -3.79
C ARG A 375 33.28 -10.22 -3.91
N LYS A 376 33.69 -11.08 -4.84
CA LYS A 376 33.09 -12.41 -5.00
C LYS A 376 33.32 -13.25 -3.73
N PRO A 377 32.41 -14.18 -3.36
CA PRO A 377 32.54 -14.96 -2.13
C PRO A 377 33.89 -15.68 -1.97
N GLN A 378 34.46 -16.16 -3.08
CA GLN A 378 35.75 -16.87 -3.08
C GLN A 378 36.96 -15.94 -2.87
N GLU A 379 36.79 -14.63 -3.06
CA GLU A 379 37.84 -13.61 -2.92
C GLU A 379 37.81 -12.94 -1.53
N ARG A 380 36.83 -13.28 -0.69
CA ARG A 380 36.68 -12.71 0.65
C ARG A 380 37.72 -13.32 1.59
N SER A 381 38.25 -12.50 2.49
CA SER A 381 39.09 -13.00 3.58
C SER A 381 38.29 -13.94 4.49
N THR A 382 38.98 -14.85 5.19
CA THR A 382 38.34 -15.83 6.09
C THR A 382 37.39 -15.17 7.09
N GLY A 383 37.82 -14.09 7.74
CA GLY A 383 36.99 -13.36 8.69
C GLY A 383 35.74 -12.71 8.08
N MET A 384 35.83 -12.21 6.83
CA MET A 384 34.66 -11.66 6.13
C MET A 384 33.71 -12.76 5.66
N ALA A 385 34.24 -13.91 5.23
CA ALA A 385 33.43 -15.05 4.83
C ALA A 385 32.64 -15.63 6.02
N GLU A 386 33.26 -15.74 7.20
CA GLU A 386 32.59 -16.19 8.43
C GLU A 386 31.51 -15.19 8.88
N ARG A 387 31.84 -13.91 8.89
CA ARG A 387 30.94 -12.87 9.41
C ARG A 387 29.82 -12.50 8.44
N PHE A 388 30.05 -12.51 7.13
CA PHE A 388 29.11 -12.04 6.11
C PHE A 388 28.89 -13.05 4.97
N GLY A 389 29.10 -14.34 5.21
CA GLY A 389 28.94 -15.40 4.19
C GLY A 389 27.56 -15.44 3.54
N ASN A 390 26.50 -15.08 4.29
CA ASN A 390 25.12 -15.04 3.79
C ASN A 390 24.80 -13.78 2.96
N VAL A 391 25.73 -12.82 2.86
CA VAL A 391 25.55 -11.60 2.07
C VAL A 391 26.01 -11.87 0.63
N PRO A 392 25.13 -11.71 -0.37
CA PRO A 392 25.47 -11.99 -1.76
C PRO A 392 26.51 -11.00 -2.29
N TYR A 393 27.27 -11.42 -3.30
CA TYR A 393 28.07 -10.50 -4.11
C TYR A 393 27.17 -9.80 -5.11
N LEU A 394 27.38 -8.50 -5.28
CA LEU A 394 26.68 -7.70 -6.28
C LEU A 394 27.74 -7.02 -7.13
N ASN A 395 27.80 -7.37 -8.41
CA ASN A 395 28.66 -6.73 -9.40
C ASN A 395 28.13 -5.31 -9.72
N SER A 396 28.16 -4.44 -8.72
CA SER A 396 27.56 -3.11 -8.74
C SER A 396 28.63 -2.07 -8.49
N SER A 397 28.75 -1.12 -9.43
CA SER A 397 29.61 0.05 -9.29
C SER A 397 29.25 0.92 -8.08
N LEU A 398 28.03 0.76 -7.53
CA LEU A 398 27.64 1.41 -6.29
C LEU A 398 28.58 1.09 -5.13
N PHE A 399 29.21 -0.09 -5.12
CA PHE A 399 30.13 -0.52 -4.05
C PHE A 399 31.60 -0.46 -4.46
N GLU A 400 31.92 0.15 -5.61
CA GLU A 400 33.29 0.54 -5.91
C GLU A 400 33.59 1.90 -5.24
N PRO A 401 34.80 2.09 -4.71
CA PRO A 401 35.22 3.40 -4.20
C PRO A 401 35.07 4.47 -5.27
N THR A 402 34.47 5.60 -4.92
CA THR A 402 34.42 6.75 -5.82
C THR A 402 35.75 7.50 -5.82
N GLU A 403 35.99 8.28 -6.87
CA GLU A 403 37.19 9.13 -6.94
C GLU A 403 37.25 10.13 -5.79
N LEU A 404 36.09 10.67 -5.39
CA LEU A 404 36.01 11.59 -4.26
C LEU A 404 36.42 10.90 -2.94
N GLU A 405 35.95 9.68 -2.69
CA GLU A 405 36.35 8.89 -1.51
C GLU A 405 37.86 8.60 -1.50
N HIS A 406 38.43 8.21 -2.64
CA HIS A 406 39.87 7.98 -2.78
C HIS A 406 40.71 9.21 -2.43
N ARG A 407 40.26 10.39 -2.86
CA ARG A 407 40.98 11.64 -2.63
C ARG A 407 40.79 12.21 -1.24
N THR A 408 39.62 11.97 -0.65
CA THR A 408 39.20 12.60 0.60
C THR A 408 39.12 11.59 1.74
N LEU A 409 37.92 11.05 1.98
CA LEU A 409 37.57 10.23 3.12
C LEU A 409 36.75 9.02 2.69
N PHE A 410 37.00 7.91 3.37
CA PHE A 410 36.09 6.77 3.43
C PHE A 410 35.19 6.90 4.66
N ILE A 411 34.07 6.17 4.66
CA ILE A 411 33.13 6.19 5.80
C ILE A 411 33.79 5.73 7.10
N SER A 412 34.80 4.85 7.03
CA SER A 412 35.59 4.40 8.17
C SER A 412 36.37 5.52 8.87
N ASN A 413 36.54 6.69 8.25
CA ASN A 413 37.18 7.83 8.90
C ASN A 413 36.26 8.55 9.89
N LEU A 414 34.97 8.24 9.93
CA LEU A 414 34.04 8.86 10.86
C LEU A 414 34.24 8.33 12.28
N ALA A 415 34.04 9.20 13.27
CA ALA A 415 34.17 8.83 14.68
C ALA A 415 33.01 7.92 15.12
N ASP A 416 33.35 6.82 15.75
CA ASP A 416 32.38 5.88 16.30
C ASP A 416 31.69 6.45 17.56
N GLU A 417 30.54 5.87 17.90
CA GLU A 417 29.81 6.04 19.17
C GLU A 417 29.40 7.48 19.57
N GLN A 418 29.53 8.45 18.66
CA GLN A 418 29.11 9.82 18.93
C GLN A 418 27.59 9.90 19.16
N PRO A 419 27.13 10.51 20.27
CA PRO A 419 25.72 10.59 20.60
C PRO A 419 25.00 11.61 19.72
N LEU A 420 23.95 11.15 19.03
CA LEU A 420 23.05 11.97 18.22
C LEU A 420 21.69 12.04 18.92
N PRO A 421 21.13 13.24 19.18
CA PRO A 421 19.78 13.38 19.68
C PRO A 421 18.75 12.72 18.77
N LEU A 422 17.71 12.11 19.36
CA LEU A 422 16.60 11.57 18.58
C LEU A 422 15.76 12.71 18.00
N HIS A 423 15.31 12.54 16.75
CA HIS A 423 14.39 13.48 16.14
C HIS A 423 13.09 13.58 16.94
N LYS A 424 12.54 14.79 17.11
CA LYS A 424 11.31 15.05 17.89
C LYS A 424 10.10 14.20 17.47
N ALA A 425 10.06 13.82 16.20
CA ALA A 425 9.02 13.00 15.61
C ALA A 425 9.51 11.59 15.26
N THR A 426 10.54 11.09 15.96
CA THR A 426 11.15 9.79 15.68
C THR A 426 10.11 8.68 15.57
N VAL A 427 10.33 7.79 14.61
CA VAL A 427 9.56 6.54 14.44
C VAL A 427 9.82 5.55 15.58
N LEU A 428 10.95 5.69 16.28
CA LEU A 428 11.37 4.76 17.31
C LEU A 428 10.47 4.84 18.54
N LYS A 429 10.05 3.67 19.02
CA LYS A 429 9.18 3.52 20.19
C LYS A 429 9.78 2.52 21.17
N ASP A 430 9.41 2.67 22.44
CA ASP A 430 9.67 1.67 23.47
C ASP A 430 8.67 0.49 23.38
N ASP A 431 8.85 -0.50 24.25
CA ASP A 431 7.98 -1.69 24.35
C ASP A 431 6.53 -1.34 24.73
N ARG A 432 6.29 -0.13 25.25
CA ARG A 432 4.96 0.41 25.57
C ARG A 432 4.38 1.26 24.44
N LEU A 433 4.98 1.21 23.24
CA LEU A 433 4.61 1.97 22.05
C LEU A 433 4.73 3.49 22.21
N LYS A 434 5.42 3.97 23.23
CA LYS A 434 5.69 5.39 23.44
C LYS A 434 6.93 5.79 22.66
N ARG A 435 6.87 6.95 22.00
CA ARG A 435 8.02 7.49 21.24
C ARG A 435 9.24 7.67 22.16
N LEU A 436 10.40 7.23 21.68
CA LEU A 436 11.66 7.41 22.39
C LEU A 436 12.11 8.88 22.39
N SER A 437 12.91 9.23 23.40
CA SER A 437 13.57 10.53 23.55
C SER A 437 14.98 10.34 24.11
N GLY A 438 15.88 11.30 23.88
CA GLY A 438 17.26 11.24 24.35
C GLY A 438 18.24 11.21 23.19
N THR A 439 19.34 10.49 23.34
CA THR A 439 20.40 10.34 22.33
C THR A 439 20.72 8.87 22.10
N LEU A 440 21.26 8.55 20.93
CA LEU A 440 21.80 7.24 20.58
C LEU A 440 23.13 7.42 19.83
N PRO A 441 24.04 6.43 19.86
CA PRO A 441 25.16 6.38 18.91
C PRO A 441 24.65 6.55 17.48
N ALA A 442 25.23 7.46 16.69
CA ALA A 442 24.69 7.84 15.38
C ALA A 442 24.44 6.66 14.44
N LEU A 443 25.37 5.69 14.39
CA LEU A 443 25.23 4.51 13.55
C LEU A 443 24.13 3.55 14.05
N ASP A 444 24.03 3.34 15.36
CA ASP A 444 22.94 2.57 15.98
C ASP A 444 21.58 3.23 15.70
N TYR A 445 21.52 4.57 15.81
CA TYR A 445 20.32 5.31 15.49
C TYR A 445 19.91 5.10 14.03
N LEU A 446 20.85 5.21 13.07
CA LEU A 446 20.58 4.97 11.65
C LEU A 446 20.02 3.56 11.41
N PHE A 447 20.62 2.51 11.99
CA PHE A 447 20.12 1.14 11.81
C PHE A 447 18.76 0.92 12.43
N ARG A 448 18.53 1.39 13.67
CA ARG A 448 17.22 1.28 14.33
C ARG A 448 16.14 2.04 13.58
N PHE A 449 16.48 3.23 13.06
CA PHE A 449 15.60 4.02 12.21
C PHE A 449 15.19 3.24 10.96
N LEU A 450 16.15 2.67 10.23
CA LEU A 450 15.86 1.87 9.03
C LEU A 450 15.08 0.59 9.36
N ASP A 451 15.37 -0.07 10.48
CA ASP A 451 14.66 -1.27 10.93
C ASP A 451 13.19 -1.01 11.26
N ALA A 452 12.81 0.24 11.58
CA ALA A 452 11.43 0.61 11.88
C ALA A 452 10.53 0.72 10.64
N TYR A 453 11.08 0.57 9.43
CA TYR A 453 10.36 0.59 8.16
C TYR A 453 10.46 -0.75 7.43
N ASP A 454 9.50 -1.01 6.56
CA ASP A 454 9.45 -2.21 5.71
C ASP A 454 10.05 -1.88 4.34
N PHE A 455 11.19 -2.51 4.02
CA PHE A 455 11.92 -2.34 2.76
C PHE A 455 11.66 -3.49 1.76
N THR A 456 10.68 -4.37 2.03
CA THR A 456 10.32 -5.42 1.08
C THR A 456 9.69 -4.81 -0.18
N SER A 457 9.87 -5.43 -1.35
CA SER A 457 9.20 -5.00 -2.59
C SER A 457 7.68 -5.25 -2.51
N GLU A 458 6.88 -4.52 -3.31
CA GLU A 458 5.41 -4.65 -3.37
C GLU A 458 4.94 -6.10 -3.14
N GLY A 459 4.26 -6.29 -2.00
CA GLY A 459 4.18 -7.55 -1.29
C GLY A 459 3.56 -8.74 -2.03
N GLY A 460 3.89 -9.93 -1.53
CA GLY A 460 3.04 -11.11 -1.67
C GLY A 460 1.72 -10.94 -0.91
N GLU A 461 0.77 -11.84 -1.16
CA GLU A 461 -0.51 -11.89 -0.43
C GLU A 461 -0.33 -12.47 0.97
N GLU A 462 0.34 -11.69 1.82
CA GLU A 462 0.65 -12.03 3.19
C GLU A 462 0.10 -10.94 4.12
N VAL A 463 -0.17 -11.32 5.37
CA VAL A 463 -0.56 -10.38 6.41
C VAL A 463 0.70 -9.78 7.03
N GLN A 464 0.68 -8.47 7.24
CA GLN A 464 1.78 -7.77 7.87
C GLN A 464 1.70 -7.93 9.39
N GLU A 465 2.62 -8.71 9.98
CA GLU A 465 2.69 -8.93 11.44
C GLU A 465 3.18 -7.70 12.20
N GLU A 466 4.19 -7.02 11.67
CA GLU A 466 4.75 -5.79 12.24
C GLU A 466 4.14 -4.58 11.54
N ASN A 467 3.63 -3.60 12.29
CA ASN A 467 3.09 -2.37 11.71
C ASN A 467 4.22 -1.41 11.27
N LYS A 468 4.92 -1.79 10.21
CA LYS A 468 6.01 -1.02 9.61
C LYS A 468 5.53 -0.38 8.32
N ARG A 469 5.90 0.89 8.11
CA ARG A 469 5.54 1.57 6.85
C ARG A 469 6.44 1.11 5.73
N LEU A 470 5.85 0.84 4.57
CA LEU A 470 6.57 0.44 3.35
C LEU A 470 7.38 1.61 2.77
N ILE A 471 8.67 1.39 2.53
CA ILE A 471 9.56 2.31 1.82
C ILE A 471 10.03 1.60 0.54
N ASN A 472 9.50 2.06 -0.60
CA ASN A 472 9.82 1.49 -1.90
C ASN A 472 10.89 2.31 -2.65
N ALA A 473 11.38 1.78 -3.76
CA ALA A 473 12.40 2.44 -4.59
C ALA A 473 11.96 3.81 -5.14
N SER A 474 10.66 4.01 -5.41
CA SER A 474 10.14 5.29 -5.89
C SER A 474 10.24 6.39 -4.83
N VAL A 475 9.93 6.06 -3.57
CA VAL A 475 10.09 6.98 -2.43
C VAL A 475 11.55 7.38 -2.29
N LEU A 476 12.49 6.43 -2.38
CA LEU A 476 13.92 6.73 -2.30
C LEU A 476 14.40 7.62 -3.45
N GLY A 477 13.93 7.37 -4.68
CA GLY A 477 14.25 8.21 -5.83
C GLY A 477 13.85 9.67 -5.64
N LEU A 478 12.63 9.91 -5.12
CA LEU A 478 12.15 11.26 -4.80
C LEU A 478 12.96 11.93 -3.67
N ILE A 479 13.44 11.16 -2.69
CA ILE A 479 14.29 11.67 -1.61
C ILE A 479 15.63 12.15 -2.18
N PHE A 480 16.27 11.35 -3.01
CA PHE A 480 17.58 11.71 -3.60
C PHE A 480 17.47 12.86 -4.59
N GLU A 481 16.40 12.92 -5.41
CA GLU A 481 16.11 14.08 -6.26
C GLU A 481 16.07 15.37 -5.43
N LYS A 482 15.38 15.36 -4.30
CA LYS A 482 15.28 16.51 -3.41
C LYS A 482 16.60 16.85 -2.73
N ILE A 483 17.35 15.87 -2.22
CA ILE A 483 18.64 16.09 -1.56
C ILE A 483 19.68 16.66 -2.53
N ASN A 484 19.70 16.16 -3.77
CA ASN A 484 20.57 16.68 -4.83
C ASN A 484 20.13 18.06 -5.36
N GLY A 485 18.93 18.52 -5.00
CA GLY A 485 18.44 19.85 -5.34
C GLY A 485 18.27 20.08 -6.84
N TYR A 486 17.94 19.03 -7.60
CA TYR A 486 17.80 19.06 -9.07
C TYR A 486 19.06 19.46 -9.85
N LYS A 487 20.25 19.40 -9.22
CA LYS A 487 21.52 19.56 -9.94
C LYS A 487 21.63 18.45 -11.00
N ASP A 488 22.19 18.78 -12.17
CA ASP A 488 22.37 17.89 -13.33
C ASP A 488 21.09 17.34 -14.00
N GLY A 489 19.92 17.93 -13.76
CA GLY A 489 18.67 17.49 -14.41
C GLY A 489 18.20 16.11 -13.96
N SER A 490 18.61 15.68 -12.77
CA SER A 490 18.31 14.38 -12.18
C SER A 490 16.88 14.29 -11.66
N PHE A 491 15.90 14.22 -12.58
CA PHE A 491 14.48 14.00 -12.26
C PHE A 491 14.15 12.50 -12.16
N PHE A 492 13.56 12.11 -11.04
CA PHE A 492 13.00 10.79 -10.84
C PHE A 492 11.86 10.55 -11.83
N THR A 493 11.93 9.44 -12.57
CA THR A 493 10.89 9.03 -13.51
C THR A 493 9.85 8.15 -12.78
N PRO A 494 8.59 8.57 -12.69
CA PRO A 494 7.54 7.79 -12.03
C PRO A 494 7.41 6.37 -12.56
N GLY A 495 7.08 5.42 -11.67
CA GLY A 495 7.06 3.99 -11.99
C GLY A 495 6.13 3.60 -13.14
N PHE A 496 5.01 4.32 -13.35
CA PHE A 496 4.10 4.04 -14.48
C PHE A 496 4.73 4.37 -15.85
N ILE A 497 5.57 5.41 -15.91
CA ILE A 497 6.32 5.77 -17.11
C ILE A 497 7.38 4.70 -17.38
N THR A 498 8.15 4.33 -16.35
CA THR A 498 9.15 3.27 -16.46
C THR A 498 8.51 1.94 -16.89
N MET A 499 7.36 1.58 -16.34
CA MET A 499 6.61 0.38 -16.72
C MET A 499 6.11 0.43 -18.17
N TYR A 500 5.65 1.59 -18.63
CA TYR A 500 5.26 1.80 -20.03
C TYR A 500 6.47 1.63 -20.95
N MET A 501 7.58 2.32 -20.67
CA MET A 501 8.83 2.21 -21.45
C MET A 501 9.35 0.77 -21.50
N CYS A 502 9.41 0.09 -20.35
CA CYS A 502 9.83 -1.31 -20.27
C CYS A 502 8.90 -2.22 -21.07
N ARG A 503 7.57 -2.00 -21.03
CA ARG A 503 6.62 -2.79 -21.82
C ARG A 503 6.84 -2.61 -23.31
N GLU A 504 6.99 -1.38 -23.77
CA GLU A 504 7.19 -1.06 -25.19
C GLU A 504 8.57 -1.50 -25.71
N ALA A 505 9.60 -1.57 -24.85
CA ALA A 505 10.92 -2.04 -25.24
C ALA A 505 11.06 -3.58 -25.15
N LEU A 506 10.72 -4.17 -23.99
CA LEU A 506 10.98 -5.58 -23.71
C LEU A 506 9.99 -6.50 -24.42
N ARG A 507 8.69 -6.13 -24.50
CA ARG A 507 7.67 -7.01 -25.08
C ARG A 507 7.95 -7.31 -26.56
N PRO A 508 8.24 -6.31 -27.42
CA PRO A 508 8.58 -6.60 -28.81
C PRO A 508 9.92 -7.32 -28.96
N ALA A 509 10.89 -7.08 -28.07
CA ALA A 509 12.18 -7.78 -28.09
C ALA A 509 12.00 -9.28 -27.77
N VAL A 510 11.26 -9.59 -26.71
CA VAL A 510 10.96 -10.98 -26.31
C VAL A 510 10.11 -11.68 -27.37
N LEU A 511 9.05 -11.04 -27.87
CA LEU A 511 8.20 -11.62 -28.92
C LEU A 511 8.99 -11.89 -30.21
N ARG A 512 9.85 -10.96 -30.64
CA ARG A 512 10.73 -11.19 -31.81
C ARG A 512 11.67 -12.37 -31.59
N ARG A 513 12.27 -12.48 -30.40
CA ARG A 513 13.20 -13.58 -30.12
C ARG A 513 12.49 -14.92 -30.03
N PHE A 514 11.29 -14.95 -29.44
CA PHE A 514 10.46 -16.14 -29.34
C PHE A 514 9.93 -16.60 -30.70
N ASN A 515 9.49 -15.66 -31.56
CA ASN A 515 9.00 -15.99 -32.90
C ASN A 515 10.13 -16.32 -33.90
N ALA A 516 11.38 -16.00 -33.56
CA ALA A 516 12.56 -16.35 -34.34
C ALA A 516 13.23 -17.66 -33.87
N ALA A 517 12.72 -18.25 -32.78
CA ALA A 517 13.06 -19.60 -32.31
C ALA A 517 11.97 -20.56 -32.79
#